data_AF-A0A1F3V3L9-F1
#
_entry.id   AF-A0A1F3V3L9-F1
#
_cell.length_a   1.000
_cell.length_b   1.000
_cell.length_c   1.000
_cell.angle_alpha   90.00
_cell.angle_beta   90.00
_cell.angle_gamma   90.00
#
_symmetry.space_group_name_H-M   'P 1'
#
loop_
_entity.id
_entity.type
_entity.pdbx_description
1 polymer ?
#
loop_
_entity_poly.entity_id
_entity_poly.type
_entity_poly.pdbx_seq_one_letter_code
_entity_poly.pdbx_strand_id
1 'polypeptide(L)'
;MKKLTFIYITSIALLLWLSNSERSGNYHKKNVPDYIKLKRTELYYQVGSKDQVAALVSYVAGELKYLNPKDKQAHRTLNLYHLFTPSGIHFSAMYIFLYPLVLLFRKRKWLQNSLSSSLCLIPFFLDGLYSMKRVALYRLFSLSFKVARLKDKISPFSLFLITFLIDFFIGTYRYSPLSFAYSFLFLGIIFSFIHKNKLLLPIALLGGQIIIAYFQEISLPFLGFIFGFILTSLFSLFFPLWFIYFFLPWIVPAKIISISLGLYLNLVSFSANLAKSIGEFNITIPLMILVVVLTMKIDQRIKKSIFLFTLLISSNLLFAPMEATKKKFYGSYANKTYSRPAKF
;
A
#
# COMPACT_ATOMS: atom_id res chain seq x y z
N MET A 1 20.81 5.60 -10.24
CA MET A 1 19.55 6.39 -10.14
C MET A 1 18.61 6.15 -11.33
N LYS A 2 19.12 5.88 -12.56
CA LYS A 2 18.34 5.51 -13.76
C LYS A 2 17.12 4.59 -13.53
N LYS A 3 17.27 3.49 -12.77
CA LYS A 3 16.17 2.56 -12.43
C LYS A 3 15.00 3.25 -11.73
N LEU A 4 15.26 4.13 -10.76
CA LEU A 4 14.22 4.82 -9.99
C LEU A 4 13.46 5.82 -10.88
N THR A 5 14.19 6.58 -11.69
CA THR A 5 13.59 7.47 -12.69
C THR A 5 12.67 6.71 -13.64
N PHE A 6 13.13 5.57 -14.16
CA PHE A 6 12.32 4.70 -15.00
C PHE A 6 11.02 4.27 -14.30
N ILE A 7 11.10 3.85 -13.03
CA ILE A 7 9.93 3.47 -12.25
C ILE A 7 8.95 4.64 -12.11
N TYR A 8 9.42 5.84 -11.76
CA TYR A 8 8.55 7.01 -11.63
C TYR A 8 7.88 7.39 -12.94
N ILE A 9 8.64 7.50 -14.03
CA ILE A 9 8.09 7.87 -15.35
C ILE A 9 7.06 6.84 -15.80
N THR A 10 7.38 5.55 -15.71
CA THR A 10 6.47 4.48 -16.12
C THR A 10 5.21 4.46 -15.24
N SER A 11 5.34 4.69 -13.93
CA SER A 11 4.20 4.75 -13.03
C SER A 11 3.30 5.96 -13.31
N ILE A 12 3.88 7.12 -13.60
CA ILE A 12 3.13 8.32 -14.01
C ILE A 12 2.39 8.04 -15.31
N ALA A 13 3.03 7.42 -16.30
CA ALA A 13 2.38 7.04 -17.55
C ALA A 13 1.22 6.06 -17.34
N LEU A 14 1.40 5.03 -16.49
CA LEU A 14 0.34 4.10 -16.12
C LEU A 14 -0.84 4.82 -15.42
N LEU A 15 -0.57 5.74 -14.50
CA LEU A 15 -1.60 6.47 -13.78
C LEU A 15 -2.34 7.48 -14.66
N LEU A 16 -1.65 8.15 -15.59
CA LEU A 16 -2.26 9.00 -16.61
C LEU A 16 -3.21 8.20 -17.51
N TRP A 17 -2.77 7.02 -17.96
CA TRP A 17 -3.59 6.12 -18.75
C TRP A 17 -4.87 5.71 -18.00
N LEU A 18 -4.75 5.37 -16.72
CA LEU A 18 -5.89 5.00 -15.88
C LEU A 18 -6.85 6.16 -15.61
N SER A 19 -6.33 7.36 -15.33
CA SER A 19 -7.13 8.56 -15.10
C SER A 19 -8.02 8.89 -16.31
N ASN A 20 -7.54 8.62 -17.53
CA ASN A 20 -8.33 8.79 -18.76
C ASN A 20 -9.38 7.69 -18.96
N SER A 21 -9.10 6.46 -18.52
CA SER A 21 -9.98 5.29 -18.70
C SER A 21 -11.12 5.19 -17.66
N GLU A 22 -10.84 5.54 -16.40
CA GLU A 22 -11.79 5.40 -15.28
C GLU A 22 -12.97 6.38 -15.32
N ARG A 23 -13.02 7.32 -16.28
CA ARG A 23 -14.21 8.16 -16.51
C ARG A 23 -15.48 7.37 -16.88
N SER A 24 -15.40 6.05 -17.05
CA SER A 24 -16.53 5.19 -17.49
C SER A 24 -16.95 4.07 -16.52
N GLY A 25 -16.30 3.89 -15.35
CA GLY A 25 -16.51 2.70 -14.51
C GLY A 25 -17.45 2.91 -13.31
N ASN A 26 -18.67 2.35 -13.36
CA ASN A 26 -19.51 2.19 -12.16
C ASN A 26 -18.86 1.16 -11.21
N TYR A 27 -18.17 1.63 -10.17
CA TYR A 27 -17.70 0.78 -9.08
C TYR A 27 -18.92 0.20 -8.34
N HIS A 28 -19.30 -1.03 -8.69
CA HIS A 28 -20.36 -1.74 -7.99
C HIS A 28 -19.99 -1.95 -6.52
N LYS A 29 -20.90 -1.56 -5.62
CA LYS A 29 -20.79 -1.82 -4.18
C LYS A 29 -20.74 -3.34 -3.98
N LYS A 30 -19.55 -3.89 -3.72
CA LYS A 30 -19.41 -5.31 -3.42
C LYS A 30 -20.07 -5.59 -2.06
N ASN A 31 -20.96 -6.57 -2.03
CA ASN A 31 -21.54 -7.02 -0.77
C ASN A 31 -20.46 -7.69 0.09
N VAL A 32 -20.51 -7.43 1.40
CA VAL A 32 -19.63 -8.09 2.36
C VAL A 32 -19.93 -9.59 2.33
N PRO A 33 -18.92 -10.46 2.11
CA PRO A 33 -19.12 -11.91 2.14
C PRO A 33 -19.71 -12.39 3.47
N ASP A 34 -20.60 -13.38 3.44
CA ASP A 34 -21.30 -13.83 4.65
C ASP A 34 -20.36 -14.45 5.68
N TYR A 35 -19.30 -15.13 5.24
CA TYR A 35 -18.29 -15.67 6.15
C TYR A 35 -17.59 -14.58 6.97
N ILE A 36 -17.39 -13.38 6.41
CA ILE A 36 -16.81 -12.22 7.13
C ILE A 36 -17.80 -11.70 8.18
N LYS A 37 -19.09 -11.65 7.85
CA LYS A 37 -20.13 -11.24 8.80
C LYS A 37 -20.19 -12.19 10.00
N LEU A 38 -20.22 -13.50 9.72
CA LEU A 38 -20.21 -14.54 10.75
C LEU A 38 -18.96 -14.44 11.62
N LYS A 39 -17.78 -14.35 11.00
CA LYS A 39 -16.51 -14.28 11.72
C LYS A 39 -16.40 -13.04 12.60
N ARG A 40 -16.89 -11.88 12.11
CA ARG A 40 -16.97 -10.66 12.90
C ARG A 40 -17.81 -10.84 14.16
N THR A 41 -18.98 -11.48 14.04
CA THR A 41 -19.87 -11.73 15.17
C THR A 41 -19.20 -12.65 16.20
N GLU A 42 -18.55 -13.73 15.75
CA GLU A 42 -17.77 -14.64 16.61
C GLU A 42 -16.67 -13.90 17.38
N LEU A 43 -15.85 -13.11 16.69
CA LEU A 43 -14.74 -12.36 17.29
C LEU A 43 -15.24 -11.27 18.25
N TYR A 44 -16.40 -10.68 18.00
CA TYR A 44 -17.00 -9.69 18.90
C TYR A 44 -17.31 -10.27 20.28
N TYR A 45 -17.85 -11.49 20.35
CA TYR A 45 -18.13 -12.14 21.63
C TYR A 45 -16.86 -12.44 22.44
N GLN A 46 -15.71 -12.59 21.80
CA GLN A 46 -14.44 -12.89 22.46
C GLN A 46 -13.67 -11.63 22.87
N VAL A 47 -13.59 -10.63 22.00
CA VAL A 47 -12.81 -9.41 22.21
C VAL A 47 -13.60 -8.35 23.00
N GLY A 48 -14.93 -8.33 22.87
CA GLY A 48 -15.81 -7.39 23.57
C GLY A 48 -15.88 -5.97 22.98
N SER A 49 -14.98 -5.60 22.06
CA SER A 49 -14.95 -4.27 21.42
C SER A 49 -15.32 -4.31 19.94
N LYS A 50 -16.40 -3.61 19.56
CA LYS A 50 -16.85 -3.53 18.16
C LYS A 50 -15.82 -2.88 17.25
N ASP A 51 -15.16 -1.82 17.71
CA ASP A 51 -14.20 -1.05 16.93
C ASP A 51 -12.90 -1.85 16.70
N GLN A 52 -12.39 -2.52 17.73
CA GLN A 52 -11.20 -3.37 17.59
C GLN A 52 -11.45 -4.53 16.64
N VAL A 53 -12.62 -5.18 16.73
CA VAL A 53 -12.96 -6.29 15.82
C VAL A 53 -13.18 -5.78 14.40
N ALA A 54 -13.79 -4.62 14.20
CA ALA A 54 -13.91 -4.01 12.87
C ALA A 54 -12.53 -3.70 12.28
N ALA A 55 -11.59 -3.17 13.06
CA ALA A 55 -10.22 -2.93 12.64
C ALA A 55 -9.49 -4.24 12.29
N LEU A 56 -9.59 -5.27 13.13
CA LEU A 56 -9.02 -6.59 12.88
C LEU A 56 -9.51 -7.19 11.56
N VAL A 57 -10.83 -7.18 11.36
CA VAL A 57 -11.46 -7.65 10.11
C VAL A 57 -10.97 -6.82 8.92
N SER A 58 -10.83 -5.50 9.09
CA SER A 58 -10.32 -4.61 8.04
C SER A 58 -8.87 -4.92 7.67
N TYR A 59 -7.98 -5.18 8.65
CA TYR A 59 -6.58 -5.49 8.38
C TYR A 59 -6.38 -6.87 7.73
N VAL A 60 -7.16 -7.87 8.15
CA VAL A 60 -6.98 -9.25 7.66
C VAL A 60 -7.73 -9.50 6.35
N ALA A 61 -8.98 -9.04 6.25
CA ALA A 61 -9.85 -9.33 5.11
C ALA A 61 -10.08 -8.15 4.16
N GLY A 62 -9.64 -6.95 4.54
CA GLY A 62 -9.84 -5.73 3.75
C GLY A 62 -11.26 -5.18 3.71
N GLU A 63 -12.09 -5.58 4.66
CA GLU A 63 -13.48 -5.14 4.73
C GLU A 63 -13.63 -3.86 5.56
N LEU A 64 -13.79 -2.72 4.87
CA LEU A 64 -13.85 -1.40 5.48
C LEU A 64 -15.25 -0.96 5.96
N LYS A 65 -16.32 -1.68 5.62
CA LYS A 65 -17.71 -1.23 5.87
C LYS A 65 -18.01 -1.00 7.34
N TYR A 66 -17.40 -1.78 8.24
CA TYR A 66 -17.66 -1.71 9.68
C TYR A 66 -16.67 -0.83 10.44
N LEU A 67 -15.64 -0.32 9.77
CA LEU A 67 -14.61 0.49 10.41
C LEU A 67 -15.20 1.85 10.80
N ASN A 68 -14.90 2.29 12.03
CA ASN A 68 -15.32 3.60 12.51
C ASN A 68 -14.80 4.71 11.56
N PRO A 69 -15.63 5.67 11.13
CA PRO A 69 -15.20 6.77 10.28
C PRO A 69 -14.00 7.54 10.83
N LYS A 70 -13.89 7.68 12.16
CA LYS A 70 -12.74 8.35 12.79
C LYS A 70 -11.44 7.60 12.55
N ASP A 71 -11.44 6.28 12.72
CA ASP A 71 -10.27 5.44 12.47
C ASP A 71 -9.90 5.44 10.99
N LYS A 72 -10.91 5.35 10.12
CA LYS A 72 -10.73 5.46 8.66
C LYS A 72 -10.06 6.79 8.29
N GLN A 73 -10.51 7.91 8.87
CA GLN A 73 -9.92 9.22 8.66
C GLN A 73 -8.49 9.29 9.20
N ALA A 74 -8.22 8.75 10.39
CA ALA A 74 -6.89 8.74 11.01
C ALA A 74 -5.89 7.96 10.14
N HIS A 75 -6.27 6.77 9.66
CA HIS A 75 -5.44 5.99 8.74
C HIS A 75 -5.19 6.71 7.42
N ARG A 76 -6.22 7.38 6.87
CA ARG A 76 -6.04 8.18 5.64
C ARG A 76 -5.06 9.32 5.85
N THR A 77 -5.18 10.04 6.96
CA THR A 77 -4.29 11.14 7.36
C THR A 77 -2.83 10.67 7.40
N LEU A 78 -2.58 9.49 7.95
CA LEU A 78 -1.24 8.92 8.07
C LEU A 78 -0.77 8.12 6.84
N ASN A 79 -1.51 8.17 5.73
CA ASN A 79 -1.25 7.35 4.53
C ASN A 79 -1.19 5.83 4.79
N LEU A 80 -1.85 5.37 5.85
CA LEU A 80 -1.91 3.97 6.29
C LEU A 80 -3.07 3.18 5.66
N TYR A 81 -3.82 3.78 4.73
CA TYR A 81 -4.98 3.13 4.12
C TYR A 81 -4.66 1.81 3.43
N HIS A 82 -3.43 1.69 2.91
CA HIS A 82 -2.90 0.50 2.28
C HIS A 82 -2.77 -0.70 3.25
N LEU A 83 -2.83 -0.47 4.58
CA LEU A 83 -2.86 -1.53 5.60
C LEU A 83 -4.22 -2.23 5.68
N PHE A 84 -5.27 -1.65 5.12
CA PHE A 84 -6.57 -2.33 4.97
C PHE A 84 -6.70 -3.08 3.65
N THR A 85 -5.66 -3.08 2.82
CA THR A 85 -5.65 -3.88 1.60
C THR A 85 -4.60 -4.95 1.79
N PRO A 86 -4.98 -6.24 1.85
CA PRO A 86 -4.00 -7.30 2.01
C PRO A 86 -2.96 -7.20 0.87
N SER A 87 -1.73 -6.90 1.26
CA SER A 87 -0.67 -6.43 0.37
C SER A 87 0.65 -7.17 0.62
N GLY A 88 1.70 -6.81 -0.11
CA GLY A 88 3.04 -7.37 0.08
C GLY A 88 3.57 -7.25 1.52
N ILE A 89 3.17 -6.22 2.27
CA ILE A 89 3.55 -6.04 3.68
C ILE A 89 2.96 -7.16 4.54
N HIS A 90 1.66 -7.44 4.38
CA HIS A 90 0.95 -8.50 5.08
C HIS A 90 1.57 -9.86 4.77
N PHE A 91 1.83 -10.14 3.48
CA PHE A 91 2.47 -11.38 3.06
C PHE A 91 3.89 -11.51 3.61
N SER A 92 4.68 -10.43 3.59
CA SER A 92 6.04 -10.43 4.12
C SER A 92 6.06 -10.64 5.64
N ALA A 93 5.12 -10.03 6.37
CA ALA A 93 4.94 -10.23 7.80
C ALA A 93 4.60 -11.69 8.13
N MET A 94 3.66 -12.31 7.39
CA MET A 94 3.36 -13.75 7.55
C MET A 94 4.58 -14.60 7.24
N TYR A 95 5.26 -14.29 6.14
CA TYR A 95 6.43 -15.07 5.71
C TYR A 95 7.56 -15.01 6.74
N ILE A 96 7.82 -13.85 7.36
CA ILE A 96 8.81 -13.71 8.43
C ILE A 96 8.42 -14.56 9.63
N PHE A 97 7.14 -14.54 10.02
CA PHE A 97 6.66 -15.34 11.14
C PHE A 97 6.76 -16.86 10.86
N LEU A 98 6.51 -17.29 9.63
CA LEU A 98 6.63 -18.69 9.22
C LEU A 98 8.07 -19.10 8.86
N TYR A 99 9.00 -18.16 8.76
CA TYR A 99 10.38 -18.41 8.36
C TYR A 99 11.13 -19.40 9.28
N PRO A 100 10.94 -19.41 10.62
CA PRO A 100 11.53 -20.43 11.49
C PRO A 100 11.18 -21.87 11.07
N LEU A 101 9.94 -22.12 10.59
CA LEU A 101 9.53 -23.43 10.09
C LEU A 101 10.32 -23.81 8.82
N VAL A 102 10.59 -22.83 7.94
CA VAL A 102 11.43 -23.02 6.75
C VAL A 102 12.87 -23.33 7.16
N LEU A 103 13.36 -22.75 8.25
CA LEU A 103 14.72 -23.00 8.77
C LEU A 103 14.91 -24.41 9.35
N LEU A 104 13.86 -25.06 9.85
CA LEU A 104 13.92 -26.45 10.31
C LEU A 104 14.42 -27.40 9.21
N PHE A 105 14.14 -27.08 7.95
CA PHE A 105 14.54 -27.88 6.78
C PHE A 105 15.83 -27.38 6.11
N ARG A 106 16.66 -26.55 6.78
CA ARG A 106 17.89 -25.97 6.19
C ARG A 106 18.87 -27.02 5.64
N LYS A 107 18.92 -28.22 6.24
CA LYS A 107 19.76 -29.33 5.76
C LYS A 107 19.21 -29.99 4.48
N ARG A 108 17.89 -29.94 4.26
CA ARG A 108 17.20 -30.57 3.13
C ARG A 108 16.69 -29.49 2.17
N LYS A 109 17.60 -28.92 1.36
CA LYS A 109 17.33 -27.78 0.45
C LYS A 109 16.10 -27.96 -0.45
N TRP A 110 15.85 -29.19 -0.91
CA TRP A 110 14.67 -29.52 -1.71
C TRP A 110 13.36 -29.27 -0.93
N LEU A 111 13.26 -29.79 0.31
CA LEU A 111 12.08 -29.58 1.16
C LEU A 111 11.92 -28.10 1.51
N GLN A 112 13.02 -27.41 1.80
CA GLN A 112 13.02 -25.98 2.07
C GLN A 112 12.42 -25.20 0.88
N ASN A 113 12.89 -25.46 -0.34
CA ASN A 113 12.39 -24.81 -1.55
C ASN A 113 10.93 -25.19 -1.84
N SER A 114 10.56 -26.46 -1.63
CA SER A 114 9.18 -26.93 -1.80
C SER A 114 8.24 -26.20 -0.86
N LEU A 115 8.57 -26.15 0.44
CA LEU A 115 7.76 -25.46 1.45
C LEU A 115 7.63 -23.97 1.14
N SER A 116 8.74 -23.29 0.80
CA SER A 116 8.72 -21.88 0.39
C SER A 116 7.84 -21.65 -0.85
N SER A 117 7.86 -22.57 -1.81
CA SER A 117 7.04 -22.48 -3.01
C SER A 117 5.56 -22.69 -2.68
N SER A 118 5.23 -23.70 -1.87
CA SER A 118 3.86 -23.95 -1.40
C SER A 118 3.27 -22.74 -0.67
N LEU A 119 4.05 -22.09 0.21
CA LEU A 119 3.61 -20.86 0.89
C LEU A 119 3.35 -19.70 -0.09
N CYS A 120 4.14 -19.59 -1.16
CA CYS A 120 3.93 -18.59 -2.20
C CYS A 120 2.75 -18.92 -3.12
N LEU A 121 2.28 -20.17 -3.17
CA LEU A 121 1.10 -20.53 -3.97
C LEU A 121 -0.22 -20.18 -3.28
N ILE A 122 -0.25 -20.06 -1.94
CA ILE A 122 -1.46 -19.76 -1.16
C ILE A 122 -2.25 -18.54 -1.69
N PRO A 123 -1.62 -17.38 -1.96
CA PRO A 123 -2.36 -16.21 -2.44
C PRO A 123 -3.08 -16.41 -3.79
N PHE A 124 -2.66 -17.37 -4.62
CA PHE A 124 -3.29 -17.63 -5.91
C PHE A 124 -4.68 -18.26 -5.78
N PHE A 125 -4.92 -19.00 -4.69
CA PHE A 125 -6.22 -19.61 -4.37
C PHE A 125 -7.22 -18.64 -3.75
N LEU A 126 -6.81 -17.39 -3.50
CA LEU A 126 -7.65 -16.37 -2.88
C LEU A 126 -7.99 -15.26 -3.89
N ASP A 127 -9.27 -14.89 -3.97
CA ASP A 127 -9.73 -13.83 -4.86
C ASP A 127 -9.40 -12.43 -4.32
N GLY A 128 -9.15 -11.49 -5.24
CA GLY A 128 -8.91 -10.07 -4.91
C GLY A 128 -7.52 -9.73 -4.37
N LEU A 129 -6.67 -10.72 -4.04
CA LEU A 129 -5.34 -10.51 -3.46
C LEU A 129 -4.24 -10.19 -4.50
N TYR A 130 -4.54 -9.36 -5.49
CA TYR A 130 -3.66 -9.13 -6.65
C TYR A 130 -2.25 -8.62 -6.28
N SER A 131 -2.15 -7.73 -5.29
CA SER A 131 -0.85 -7.23 -4.81
C SER A 131 -0.01 -8.34 -4.17
N MET A 132 -0.64 -9.25 -3.40
CA MET A 132 0.06 -10.41 -2.84
C MET A 132 0.44 -11.42 -3.93
N LYS A 133 -0.45 -11.69 -4.89
CA LYS A 133 -0.18 -12.57 -6.04
C LYS A 133 1.08 -12.12 -6.81
N ARG A 134 1.26 -10.81 -7.02
CA ARG A 134 2.49 -10.24 -7.62
C ARG A 134 3.76 -10.51 -6.81
N VAL A 135 3.72 -10.29 -5.50
CA VAL A 135 4.88 -10.55 -4.61
C VAL A 135 5.21 -12.04 -4.56
N ALA A 136 4.17 -12.88 -4.49
CA ALA A 136 4.30 -14.32 -4.56
C ALA A 136 4.88 -14.80 -5.90
N LEU A 137 4.40 -14.25 -7.02
CA LEU A 137 4.91 -14.55 -8.37
C LEU A 137 6.40 -14.21 -8.48
N TYR A 138 6.80 -13.02 -8.01
CA TYR A 138 8.21 -12.63 -7.96
C TYR A 138 9.05 -13.65 -7.17
N ARG A 139 8.55 -14.07 -5.99
CA ARG A 139 9.24 -15.05 -5.14
C ARG A 139 9.35 -16.42 -5.81
N LEU A 140 8.28 -16.89 -6.45
CA LEU A 140 8.27 -18.15 -7.20
C LEU A 140 9.29 -18.11 -8.32
N PHE A 141 9.32 -17.06 -9.15
CA PHE A 141 10.36 -16.92 -10.17
C PHE A 141 11.76 -16.87 -9.56
N SER A 142 11.96 -16.12 -8.47
CA SER A 142 13.26 -16.07 -7.79
C SER A 142 13.74 -17.44 -7.32
N LEU A 143 12.84 -18.30 -6.83
CA LEU A 143 13.13 -19.68 -6.45
C LEU A 143 13.42 -20.54 -7.68
N SER A 144 12.60 -20.46 -8.74
CA SER A 144 12.79 -21.23 -9.97
C SER A 144 14.12 -20.90 -10.66
N PHE A 145 14.47 -19.62 -10.81
CA PHE A 145 15.76 -19.20 -11.38
C PHE A 145 16.95 -19.62 -10.51
N LYS A 146 16.76 -19.72 -9.18
CA LYS A 146 17.78 -20.27 -8.27
C LYS A 146 17.98 -21.77 -8.51
N VAL A 147 16.90 -22.53 -8.68
CA VAL A 147 16.97 -23.98 -8.97
C VAL A 147 17.62 -24.22 -10.34
N ALA A 148 17.27 -23.42 -11.35
CA ALA A 148 17.83 -23.50 -12.70
C ALA A 148 19.28 -22.98 -12.82
N ARG A 149 19.94 -22.55 -11.72
CA ARG A 149 21.29 -21.95 -11.71
C ARG A 149 21.42 -20.71 -12.63
N LEU A 150 20.33 -19.99 -12.83
CA LEU A 150 20.26 -18.76 -13.64
C LEU A 150 20.22 -17.49 -12.80
N LYS A 151 20.18 -17.62 -11.46
CA LYS A 151 20.04 -16.49 -10.53
C LYS A 151 21.12 -15.41 -10.73
N ASP A 152 22.35 -15.82 -11.03
CA ASP A 152 23.46 -14.86 -11.18
C ASP A 152 23.43 -14.14 -12.53
N LYS A 153 22.63 -14.63 -13.49
CA LYS A 153 22.46 -14.01 -14.81
C LYS A 153 21.37 -12.94 -14.83
N ILE A 154 20.42 -12.99 -13.90
CA ILE A 154 19.25 -12.09 -13.90
C ILE A 154 19.27 -11.21 -12.66
N SER A 155 19.42 -9.90 -12.86
CA SER A 155 19.38 -8.95 -11.74
C SER A 155 17.99 -8.96 -11.07
N PRO A 156 17.89 -8.74 -9.75
CA PRO A 156 16.59 -8.68 -9.05
C PRO A 156 15.61 -7.67 -9.66
N PHE A 157 16.13 -6.56 -10.19
CA PHE A 157 15.31 -5.56 -10.88
C PHE A 157 14.78 -6.08 -12.22
N SER A 158 15.58 -6.82 -12.98
CA SER A 158 15.14 -7.46 -14.23
C SER A 158 14.07 -8.52 -13.95
N LEU A 159 14.26 -9.30 -12.88
CA LEU A 159 13.27 -10.28 -12.43
C LEU A 159 11.95 -9.62 -12.03
N PHE A 160 11.99 -8.47 -11.36
CA PHE A 160 10.82 -7.64 -11.08
C PHE A 160 10.09 -7.23 -12.37
N LEU A 161 10.80 -6.74 -13.39
CA LEU A 161 10.19 -6.37 -14.67
C LEU A 161 9.53 -7.57 -15.37
N ILE A 162 10.23 -8.71 -15.41
CA ILE A 162 9.69 -9.97 -15.95
C ILE A 162 8.41 -10.37 -15.20
N THR A 163 8.41 -10.25 -13.87
CA THR A 163 7.25 -10.57 -13.04
C THR A 163 6.04 -9.72 -13.42
N PHE A 164 6.22 -8.40 -13.54
CA PHE A 164 5.12 -7.49 -13.90
C PHE A 164 4.65 -7.66 -15.34
N LEU A 165 5.56 -8.00 -16.26
CA LEU A 165 5.21 -8.31 -17.64
C LEU A 165 4.32 -9.57 -17.70
N ILE A 166 4.70 -10.63 -16.98
CA ILE A 166 3.91 -11.87 -16.94
C ILE A 166 2.58 -11.64 -16.22
N ASP A 167 2.57 -10.93 -15.08
CA ASP A 167 1.35 -10.58 -14.34
C ASP A 167 0.36 -9.77 -15.21
N PHE A 168 0.87 -8.87 -16.05
CA PHE A 168 0.08 -8.14 -17.03
C PHE A 168 -0.61 -9.08 -18.04
N PHE A 169 0.12 -10.05 -18.60
CA PHE A 169 -0.45 -11.03 -19.55
C PHE A 169 -1.42 -12.03 -18.89
N ILE A 170 -1.20 -12.39 -17.63
CA ILE A 170 -2.16 -13.19 -16.83
C ILE A 170 -3.48 -12.43 -16.64
N GLY A 171 -3.49 -11.11 -16.83
CA GLY A 171 -4.69 -10.29 -16.86
C GLY A 171 -5.06 -9.66 -15.51
N THR A 172 -4.18 -9.68 -14.50
CA THR A 172 -4.47 -9.03 -13.21
C THR A 172 -4.66 -7.51 -13.34
N TYR A 173 -4.00 -6.89 -14.33
CA TYR A 173 -4.19 -5.48 -14.68
C TYR A 173 -5.64 -5.18 -15.06
N ARG A 174 -6.32 -6.09 -15.78
CA ARG A 174 -7.72 -5.92 -16.18
C ARG A 174 -8.66 -5.89 -14.97
N TYR A 175 -8.37 -6.69 -13.95
CA TYR A 175 -9.22 -6.78 -12.77
C TYR A 175 -8.95 -5.69 -11.73
N SER A 176 -7.70 -5.26 -11.57
CA SER A 176 -7.32 -4.24 -10.60
C SER A 176 -6.16 -3.37 -11.10
N PRO A 177 -6.43 -2.45 -12.05
CA PRO A 177 -5.40 -1.64 -12.68
C PRO A 177 -4.68 -0.70 -11.71
N LEU A 178 -5.43 -0.10 -10.78
CA LEU A 178 -4.87 0.80 -9.78
C LEU A 178 -3.91 0.07 -8.84
N SER A 179 -4.30 -1.13 -8.38
CA SER A 179 -3.42 -1.99 -7.60
C SER A 179 -2.15 -2.35 -8.39
N PHE A 180 -2.26 -2.60 -9.70
CA PHE A 180 -1.10 -2.88 -10.55
C PHE A 180 -0.14 -1.70 -10.60
N ALA A 181 -0.63 -0.50 -10.88
CA ALA A 181 0.17 0.71 -10.92
C ALA A 181 0.88 0.99 -9.57
N TYR A 182 0.17 0.85 -8.45
CA TYR A 182 0.74 1.07 -7.12
C TYR A 182 1.76 -0.02 -6.75
N SER A 183 1.47 -1.29 -7.04
CA SER A 183 2.44 -2.35 -6.85
C SER A 183 3.69 -2.11 -7.70
N PHE A 184 3.55 -1.69 -8.95
CA PHE A 184 4.68 -1.40 -9.84
C PHE A 184 5.55 -0.26 -9.29
N LEU A 185 4.92 0.83 -8.85
CA LEU A 185 5.60 1.97 -8.25
C LEU A 185 6.37 1.57 -6.99
N PHE A 186 5.70 1.00 -5.98
CA PHE A 186 6.32 0.72 -4.68
C PHE A 186 7.34 -0.42 -4.74
N LEU A 187 7.02 -1.54 -5.39
CA LEU A 187 7.98 -2.63 -5.54
C LEU A 187 9.14 -2.19 -6.43
N GLY A 188 8.88 -1.43 -7.50
CA GLY A 188 9.90 -0.88 -8.38
C GLY A 188 10.88 0.03 -7.63
N ILE A 189 10.40 0.87 -6.71
CA ILE A 189 11.23 1.69 -5.82
C ILE A 189 12.12 0.76 -4.97
N ILE A 190 11.54 -0.24 -4.28
CA ILE A 190 12.29 -1.17 -3.42
C ILE A 190 13.38 -1.92 -4.23
N PHE A 191 13.03 -2.50 -5.38
CA PHE A 191 13.96 -3.22 -6.25
C PHE A 191 15.04 -2.31 -6.86
N SER A 192 14.76 -1.00 -6.99
CA SER A 192 15.75 -0.02 -7.42
C SER A 192 16.85 0.24 -6.38
N PHE A 193 16.64 -0.15 -5.12
CA PHE A 193 17.55 0.09 -3.99
C PHE A 193 18.21 -1.16 -3.39
N ILE A 194 17.94 -2.37 -3.91
CA ILE A 194 18.51 -3.62 -3.35
C ILE A 194 20.04 -3.59 -3.16
N HIS A 195 20.77 -2.98 -4.09
CA HIS A 195 22.23 -2.87 -4.06
C HIS A 195 22.71 -1.42 -3.88
N LYS A 196 21.92 -0.57 -3.22
CA LYS A 196 22.25 0.84 -2.96
C LYS A 196 22.09 1.18 -1.48
N ASN A 197 22.46 2.40 -1.13
CA ASN A 197 22.23 2.93 0.21
C ASN A 197 20.73 2.92 0.55
N LYS A 198 20.36 2.11 1.55
CA LYS A 198 18.98 1.93 2.02
C LYS A 198 18.45 3.14 2.79
N LEU A 199 19.32 4.05 3.26
CA LEU A 199 18.92 5.29 3.93
C LEU A 199 18.11 6.21 3.01
N LEU A 200 18.30 6.09 1.70
CA LEU A 200 17.55 6.88 0.70
C LEU A 200 16.22 6.23 0.30
N LEU A 201 15.94 4.99 0.73
CA LEU A 201 14.71 4.28 0.39
C LEU A 201 13.45 5.00 0.93
N PRO A 202 13.39 5.45 2.20
CA PRO A 202 12.23 6.21 2.70
C PRO A 202 11.95 7.47 1.88
N ILE A 203 12.99 8.21 1.48
CA ILE A 203 12.85 9.41 0.63
C ILE A 203 12.30 9.04 -0.75
N ALA A 204 12.74 7.92 -1.33
CA ALA A 204 12.18 7.43 -2.59
C ALA A 204 10.72 6.96 -2.43
N LEU A 205 10.38 6.30 -1.32
CA LEU A 205 8.98 5.92 -1.03
C LEU A 205 8.10 7.16 -0.84
N LEU A 206 8.60 8.23 -0.22
CA LEU A 206 7.92 9.53 -0.16
C LEU A 206 7.66 10.08 -1.56
N GLY A 207 8.65 10.00 -2.46
CA GLY A 207 8.46 10.37 -3.87
C GLY A 207 7.34 9.58 -4.54
N GLY A 208 7.26 8.27 -4.29
CA GLY A 208 6.13 7.44 -4.73
C GLY A 208 4.78 7.88 -4.16
N GLN A 209 4.73 8.21 -2.86
CA GLN A 209 3.51 8.71 -2.21
C GLN A 209 3.07 10.06 -2.77
N ILE A 210 4.00 10.97 -3.06
CA ILE A 210 3.71 12.26 -3.71
C ILE A 210 3.06 12.02 -5.08
N ILE A 211 3.60 11.10 -5.89
CA ILE A 211 3.01 10.75 -7.19
C ILE A 211 1.58 10.23 -7.00
N ILE A 212 1.35 9.29 -6.09
CA ILE A 212 0.00 8.74 -5.85
C ILE A 212 -0.97 9.82 -5.38
N ALA A 213 -0.56 10.63 -4.40
CA ALA A 213 -1.38 11.67 -3.82
C ALA A 213 -1.77 12.75 -4.84
N TYR A 214 -0.89 13.05 -5.80
CA TYR A 214 -1.21 13.90 -6.94
C TYR A 214 -2.38 13.33 -7.76
N PHE A 215 -2.28 12.07 -8.19
CA PHE A 215 -3.33 11.42 -9.01
C PHE A 215 -4.63 11.14 -8.25
N GLN A 216 -4.57 11.03 -6.92
CA GLN A 216 -5.75 10.84 -6.07
C GLN A 216 -6.34 12.15 -5.53
N GLU A 217 -5.73 13.29 -5.83
CA GLU A 217 -6.11 14.62 -5.30
C GLU A 217 -6.20 14.63 -3.77
N ILE A 218 -5.22 14.00 -3.10
CA ILE A 218 -5.15 13.91 -1.64
C ILE A 218 -4.05 14.83 -1.12
N SER A 219 -4.38 15.62 -0.09
CA SER A 219 -3.42 16.39 0.69
C SER A 219 -2.58 15.48 1.57
N LEU A 220 -1.28 15.73 1.65
CA LEU A 220 -0.37 14.94 2.48
C LEU A 220 0.05 15.77 3.71
N PRO A 221 -0.18 15.29 4.94
CA PRO A 221 0.53 15.84 6.09
C PRO A 221 1.96 15.29 6.12
N PHE A 222 2.94 16.19 6.24
CA PHE A 222 4.37 15.80 6.22
C PHE A 222 4.71 14.81 7.34
N LEU A 223 4.30 15.11 8.58
CA LEU A 223 4.47 14.18 9.69
C LEU A 223 3.66 12.89 9.50
N GLY A 224 2.55 12.95 8.76
CA GLY A 224 1.76 11.76 8.47
C GLY A 224 2.54 10.71 7.70
N PHE A 225 3.46 11.11 6.81
CA PHE A 225 4.36 10.18 6.15
C PHE A 225 5.34 9.52 7.14
N ILE A 226 5.97 10.31 8.02
CA ILE A 226 6.95 9.79 9.00
C ILE A 226 6.27 8.82 9.97
N PHE A 227 5.15 9.23 10.58
CA PHE A 227 4.38 8.36 11.46
C PHE A 227 3.81 7.16 10.71
N GLY A 228 3.32 7.35 9.48
CA GLY A 228 2.85 6.27 8.63
C GLY A 228 3.91 5.20 8.40
N PHE A 229 5.16 5.58 8.15
CA PHE A 229 6.27 4.64 7.99
C PHE A 229 6.56 3.85 9.28
N ILE A 230 6.61 4.52 10.43
CA ILE A 230 6.84 3.89 11.74
C ILE A 230 5.68 2.93 12.07
N LEU A 231 4.44 3.37 11.90
CA LEU A 231 3.24 2.58 12.19
C LEU A 231 3.05 1.43 11.21
N THR A 232 3.50 1.53 9.97
CA THR A 232 3.55 0.40 9.02
C THR A 232 4.55 -0.66 9.48
N SER A 233 5.68 -0.24 10.06
CA SER A 233 6.68 -1.16 10.61
C SER A 233 6.13 -1.87 11.85
N LEU A 234 5.49 -1.14 12.76
CA LEU A 234 4.80 -1.72 13.92
C LEU A 234 3.65 -2.65 13.53
N PHE A 235 2.87 -2.27 12.52
CA PHE A 235 1.84 -3.13 11.94
C PHE A 235 2.43 -4.46 11.48
N SER A 236 3.55 -4.43 10.76
CA SER A 236 4.21 -5.64 10.27
C SER A 236 4.65 -6.59 11.38
N LEU A 237 4.94 -6.05 12.58
CA LEU A 237 5.26 -6.82 13.78
C LEU A 237 4.02 -7.48 14.40
N PHE A 238 2.90 -6.75 14.53
CA PHE A 238 1.68 -7.25 15.17
C PHE A 238 0.80 -8.09 14.25
N PHE A 239 0.85 -7.84 12.95
CA PHE A 239 -0.04 -8.45 11.98
C PHE A 239 -0.04 -10.01 11.98
N PRO A 240 1.08 -10.72 12.15
CA PRO A 240 1.07 -12.19 12.33
C PRO A 240 0.18 -12.67 13.46
N LEU A 241 0.24 -12.00 14.60
CA LEU A 241 -0.59 -12.33 15.75
C LEU A 241 -2.07 -12.13 15.43
N TRP A 242 -2.41 -11.00 14.82
CA TRP A 242 -3.78 -10.65 14.41
C TRP A 242 -4.33 -11.60 13.35
N PHE A 243 -3.51 -11.96 12.37
CA PHE A 243 -3.87 -12.90 11.32
C PHE A 243 -4.16 -14.29 11.89
N ILE A 244 -3.29 -14.80 12.76
CA ILE A 244 -3.49 -16.10 13.42
C ILE A 244 -4.76 -16.08 14.26
N TYR A 245 -4.99 -15.04 15.06
CA TYR A 245 -6.20 -14.95 15.87
C TYR A 245 -7.46 -14.86 15.02
N PHE A 246 -7.42 -14.14 13.89
CA PHE A 246 -8.56 -14.05 12.99
C PHE A 246 -8.98 -15.42 12.46
N PHE A 247 -8.05 -16.31 12.10
CA PHE A 247 -8.40 -17.64 11.59
C PHE A 247 -8.55 -18.69 12.70
N LEU A 248 -7.72 -18.63 13.72
CA LEU A 248 -7.55 -19.64 14.77
C LEU A 248 -7.60 -18.97 16.16
N PRO A 249 -8.76 -18.43 16.57
CA PRO A 249 -8.87 -17.60 17.78
C PRO A 249 -8.53 -18.33 19.07
N TRP A 250 -8.58 -19.67 19.09
CA TRP A 250 -8.20 -20.48 20.25
C TRP A 250 -6.69 -20.53 20.51
N ILE A 251 -5.84 -20.14 19.55
CA ILE A 251 -4.38 -20.18 19.69
C ILE A 251 -3.87 -18.97 20.48
N VAL A 252 -4.48 -17.80 20.29
CA VAL A 252 -4.03 -16.54 20.91
C VAL A 252 -5.11 -16.04 21.87
N PRO A 253 -4.80 -15.81 23.15
CA PRO A 253 -5.76 -15.25 24.09
C PRO A 253 -6.36 -13.91 23.60
N ALA A 254 -7.69 -13.80 23.62
CA ALA A 254 -8.41 -12.61 23.17
C ALA A 254 -7.94 -11.31 23.87
N LYS A 255 -7.53 -11.41 25.14
CA LYS A 255 -6.97 -10.27 25.91
C LYS A 255 -5.71 -9.69 25.26
N ILE A 256 -4.79 -10.54 24.75
CA ILE A 256 -3.56 -10.07 24.08
C ILE A 256 -3.92 -9.32 22.79
N ILE A 257 -4.92 -9.83 22.06
CA ILE A 257 -5.39 -9.21 20.83
C ILE A 257 -6.05 -7.87 21.11
N SER A 258 -6.92 -7.80 22.10
CA SER A 258 -7.56 -6.54 22.50
C SER A 258 -6.53 -5.48 22.91
N ILE A 259 -5.53 -5.86 23.70
CA ILE A 259 -4.44 -4.95 24.11
C ILE A 259 -3.64 -4.48 22.90
N SER A 260 -3.16 -5.40 22.06
CA SER A 260 -2.32 -5.04 20.91
C SER A 260 -3.06 -4.18 19.88
N LEU A 261 -4.32 -4.48 19.57
CA LEU A 261 -5.16 -3.66 18.68
C LEU A 261 -5.47 -2.30 19.30
N GLY A 262 -5.83 -2.27 20.59
CA GLY A 262 -6.11 -1.02 21.31
C GLY A 262 -4.90 -0.09 21.31
N LEU A 263 -3.72 -0.62 21.65
CA LEU A 263 -2.47 0.14 21.59
C LEU A 263 -2.20 0.68 20.18
N TYR A 264 -2.32 -0.17 19.15
CA TYR A 264 -2.08 0.26 17.77
C TYR A 264 -3.06 1.36 17.31
N LEU A 265 -4.36 1.19 17.55
CA LEU A 265 -5.39 2.16 17.17
C LEU A 265 -5.21 3.49 17.91
N ASN A 266 -4.87 3.45 19.20
CA ASN A 266 -4.60 4.65 19.98
C ASN A 266 -3.37 5.40 19.44
N LEU A 267 -2.30 4.68 19.08
CA LEU A 267 -1.12 5.27 18.44
C LEU A 267 -1.45 5.90 17.08
N VAL A 268 -2.25 5.22 16.26
CA VAL A 268 -2.72 5.77 14.97
C VAL A 268 -3.53 7.06 15.18
N SER A 269 -4.47 7.06 16.13
CA SER A 269 -5.29 8.24 16.43
C SER A 269 -4.43 9.41 16.94
N PHE A 270 -3.54 9.14 17.89
CA PHE A 270 -2.62 10.13 18.44
C PHE A 270 -1.72 10.74 17.35
N SER A 271 -1.06 9.91 16.55
CA SER A 271 -0.19 10.35 15.45
C SER A 271 -0.97 11.13 14.39
N ALA A 272 -2.22 10.75 14.09
CA ALA A 272 -3.04 11.45 13.11
C ALA A 272 -3.42 12.85 13.60
N ASN A 273 -3.76 12.99 14.89
CA ASN A 273 -4.06 14.30 15.48
C ASN A 273 -2.83 15.22 15.46
N LEU A 274 -1.66 14.68 15.82
CA LEU A 274 -0.40 15.42 15.77
C LEU A 274 0.02 15.78 14.35
N ALA A 275 -0.21 14.89 13.37
CA ALA A 275 0.07 15.19 11.97
C ALA A 275 -0.83 16.33 11.44
N LYS A 276 -2.11 16.34 11.82
CA LYS A 276 -3.06 17.39 11.41
C LYS A 276 -2.75 18.75 12.02
N SER A 277 -2.28 18.80 13.27
CA SER A 277 -1.99 20.08 13.94
C SER A 277 -0.85 20.86 13.28
N ILE A 278 0.03 20.20 12.54
CA ILE A 278 1.11 20.86 11.77
C ILE A 278 0.63 21.34 10.40
N GLY A 279 -0.49 20.79 9.90
CA GLY A 279 -1.05 21.12 8.60
C GLY A 279 -0.76 20.09 7.52
N GLU A 280 -1.46 20.26 6.41
CA GLU A 280 -1.39 19.40 5.23
C GLU A 280 -0.93 20.22 4.04
N PHE A 281 -0.18 19.63 3.12
CA PHE A 281 0.19 20.30 1.87
C PHE A 281 -0.46 19.61 0.67
N ASN A 282 -0.88 20.44 -0.29
CA ASN A 282 -1.42 19.97 -1.56
C ASN A 282 -0.28 19.58 -2.50
N ILE A 283 -0.45 18.45 -3.19
CA ILE A 283 0.53 18.02 -4.18
C ILE A 283 0.26 18.72 -5.50
N THR A 284 1.28 19.43 -6.01
CA THR A 284 1.21 20.16 -7.27
C THR A 284 2.05 19.48 -8.35
N ILE A 285 1.78 19.79 -9.62
CA ILE A 285 2.58 19.30 -10.76
C ILE A 285 4.07 19.62 -10.58
N PRO A 286 4.49 20.86 -10.21
CA PRO A 286 5.90 21.15 -9.98
C PRO A 286 6.55 20.25 -8.93
N LEU A 287 5.84 19.95 -7.82
CA LEU A 287 6.36 19.06 -6.78
C LEU A 287 6.54 17.62 -7.30
N MET A 288 5.59 17.12 -8.11
CA MET A 288 5.72 15.81 -8.76
C MET A 288 6.90 15.78 -9.74
N ILE A 289 7.07 16.81 -10.58
CA ILE A 289 8.20 16.93 -11.51
C ILE A 289 9.52 16.98 -10.74
N LEU A 290 9.58 17.74 -9.65
CA LEU A 290 10.76 17.82 -8.79
C LEU A 290 11.18 16.44 -8.27
N VAL A 291 10.22 15.62 -7.80
CA VAL A 291 10.49 14.24 -7.38
C VAL A 291 11.16 13.43 -8.50
N VAL A 292 10.69 13.55 -9.74
CA VAL A 292 11.30 12.84 -10.89
C VAL A 292 12.70 13.37 -11.17
N VAL A 293 12.86 14.69 -11.32
CA VAL A 293 14.13 15.36 -11.65
C VAL A 293 15.22 15.06 -10.64
N LEU A 294 14.91 15.06 -9.33
CA LEU A 294 15.87 14.75 -8.28
C LEU A 294 16.50 13.36 -8.47
N THR A 295 15.76 12.41 -9.07
CA THR A 295 16.26 11.06 -9.39
C THR A 295 17.01 10.95 -10.70
N MET A 296 16.91 11.92 -11.61
CA MET A 296 17.58 11.87 -12.90
C MET A 296 19.09 12.08 -12.74
N LYS A 297 19.88 11.56 -13.69
CA LYS A 297 21.33 11.82 -13.75
C LYS A 297 21.58 13.12 -14.53
N ILE A 298 21.14 14.23 -13.96
CA ILE A 298 21.30 15.59 -14.49
C ILE A 298 22.33 16.34 -13.62
N ASP A 299 22.97 17.36 -14.20
CA ASP A 299 23.85 18.29 -13.51
C ASP A 299 23.22 18.87 -12.23
N GLN A 300 24.03 19.00 -11.17
CA GLN A 300 23.56 19.44 -9.85
C GLN A 300 23.08 20.90 -9.85
N ARG A 301 23.64 21.76 -10.72
CA ARG A 301 23.19 23.15 -10.87
C ARG A 301 21.76 23.19 -11.36
N ILE A 302 21.44 22.40 -12.39
CA ILE A 302 20.08 22.27 -12.94
C ILE A 302 19.11 21.75 -11.86
N LYS A 303 19.50 20.75 -11.07
CA LYS A 303 18.67 20.24 -9.96
C LYS A 303 18.37 21.31 -8.92
N LYS A 304 19.38 22.10 -8.53
CA LYS A 304 19.22 23.21 -7.59
C LYS A 304 18.29 24.28 -8.16
N SER A 305 18.45 24.66 -9.43
CA SER A 305 17.57 25.62 -10.11
C SER A 305 16.12 25.14 -10.15
N ILE A 306 15.88 23.88 -10.52
CA ILE A 306 14.52 23.30 -10.54
C ILE A 306 13.94 23.24 -9.12
N PHE A 307 14.74 22.88 -8.12
CA PHE A 307 14.31 22.89 -6.72
C PHE A 307 13.90 24.29 -6.26
N LEU A 308 14.73 25.31 -6.50
CA LEU A 308 14.43 26.70 -6.15
C LEU A 308 13.20 27.21 -6.89
N PHE A 309 13.08 26.94 -8.18
CA PHE A 309 11.91 27.31 -8.98
C PHE A 309 10.63 26.63 -8.47
N THR A 310 10.72 25.35 -8.09
CA THR A 310 9.60 24.63 -7.49
C THR A 310 9.21 25.23 -6.15
N LEU A 311 10.17 25.59 -5.29
CA LEU A 311 9.90 26.27 -4.02
C LEU A 311 9.22 27.63 -4.23
N LEU A 312 9.65 28.43 -5.20
CA LEU A 312 9.06 29.73 -5.50
C LEU A 312 7.63 29.64 -6.03
N ILE A 313 7.33 28.63 -6.86
CA ILE A 313 5.95 28.41 -7.33
C ILE A 313 5.08 27.82 -6.23
N SER A 314 5.64 26.89 -5.45
CA SER A 314 4.89 26.15 -4.45
C SER A 314 4.69 26.93 -3.14
N SER A 315 5.52 27.92 -2.79
CA SER A 315 5.32 28.74 -1.59
C SER A 315 3.97 29.46 -1.58
N ASN A 316 3.45 29.86 -2.75
CA ASN A 316 2.11 30.43 -2.90
C ASN A 316 0.97 29.39 -2.81
N LEU A 317 1.28 28.08 -2.91
CA LEU A 317 0.31 26.99 -2.99
C LEU A 317 0.36 26.03 -1.78
N LEU A 318 1.48 25.96 -1.06
CA LEU A 318 1.70 25.13 0.12
C LEU A 318 0.92 25.63 1.34
N PHE A 319 0.59 26.93 1.37
CA PHE A 319 -0.13 27.59 2.48
C PHE A 319 -1.48 28.19 2.07
N ALA A 320 -1.95 27.95 0.84
CA ALA A 320 -3.25 28.46 0.41
C ALA A 320 -4.39 27.76 1.18
N PRO A 321 -5.32 28.50 1.82
CA PRO A 321 -6.41 27.92 2.58
C PRO A 321 -7.32 27.04 1.69
N MET A 322 -7.69 25.86 2.22
CA MET A 322 -8.42 24.78 1.52
C MET A 322 -9.76 25.17 0.86
N GLU A 323 -10.35 26.32 1.21
CA GLU A 323 -11.68 26.69 0.74
C GLU A 323 -11.72 27.11 -0.73
N ALA A 324 -10.63 27.67 -1.28
CA ALA A 324 -10.62 28.18 -2.65
C ALA A 324 -10.53 27.07 -3.72
N THR A 325 -9.89 25.94 -3.43
CA THR A 325 -9.68 24.84 -4.39
C THR A 325 -10.83 23.85 -4.45
N LYS A 326 -11.57 23.63 -3.33
CA LYS A 326 -12.73 22.73 -3.32
C LYS A 326 -13.84 23.16 -4.29
N LYS A 327 -14.08 24.48 -4.43
CA LYS A 327 -15.18 25.00 -5.30
C LYS A 327 -14.96 24.74 -6.79
N LYS A 328 -13.71 24.63 -7.27
CA LYS A 328 -13.42 24.44 -8.70
C LYS A 328 -13.52 22.99 -9.19
N PHE A 329 -13.35 22.00 -8.32
CA PHE A 329 -13.38 20.58 -8.71
C PHE A 329 -14.62 19.81 -8.20
N TYR A 330 -15.20 20.16 -7.05
CA TYR A 330 -16.39 19.48 -6.52
C TYR A 330 -17.71 19.86 -7.22
N GLY A 331 -17.75 20.97 -7.97
CA GLY A 331 -18.93 21.34 -8.77
C GLY A 331 -19.33 20.29 -9.81
N SER A 332 -18.41 19.40 -10.19
CA SER A 332 -18.68 18.32 -11.16
C SER A 332 -19.08 16.98 -10.50
N TYR A 333 -18.60 16.70 -9.27
CA TYR A 333 -18.86 15.42 -8.59
C TYR A 333 -19.99 15.45 -7.55
N ALA A 334 -20.29 16.60 -6.94
CA ALA A 334 -21.32 16.69 -5.90
C ALA A 334 -22.76 16.68 -6.45
N ASN A 335 -22.96 17.03 -7.73
CA ASN A 335 -24.30 17.13 -8.32
C ASN A 335 -24.87 15.80 -8.86
N LYS A 336 -24.16 14.67 -8.77
CA LYS A 336 -24.65 13.36 -9.27
C LYS A 336 -25.05 12.35 -8.19
N THR A 337 -24.88 12.64 -6.90
CA THR A 337 -25.12 11.66 -5.83
C THR A 337 -26.32 11.95 -4.91
N TYR A 338 -27.12 12.97 -5.19
CA TYR A 338 -28.31 13.31 -4.39
C TYR A 338 -29.58 13.65 -5.18
N SER A 339 -29.76 13.18 -6.41
CA SER A 339 -31.12 13.05 -6.96
C SER A 339 -31.74 11.78 -6.40
N ARG A 340 -32.48 11.91 -5.28
CA ARG A 340 -33.44 10.87 -4.87
C ARG A 340 -34.40 10.65 -6.05
N PRO A 341 -34.55 9.42 -6.58
CA PRO A 341 -35.68 9.17 -7.45
C PRO A 341 -36.96 9.43 -6.65
N ALA A 342 -37.82 10.30 -7.18
CA ALA A 342 -39.17 10.45 -6.69
C ALA A 342 -39.82 9.06 -6.69
N LYS A 343 -40.34 8.64 -5.54
CA LYS A 343 -41.16 7.44 -5.45
C LYS A 343 -42.44 7.71 -6.23
N PHE A 344 -42.69 6.91 -7.26
CA PHE A 344 -44.03 6.59 -7.73
C PHE A 344 -44.39 5.22 -7.18
#